data_AF-A0A949H9X3-F1
#
_entry.id   AF-A0A949H9X3-F1
#
_cell.length_a   1.000
_cell.length_b   1.000
_cell.length_c   1.000
_cell.angle_alpha   90.00
_cell.angle_beta   90.00
_cell.angle_gamma   90.00
#
_symmetry.space_group_name_H-M   'P 1'
#
loop_
_entity.id
_entity.type
_entity.pdbx_description
1 polymer ?
#
loop_
_entity_poly.entity_id
_entity_poly.type
_entity_poly.pdbx_seq_one_letter_code
_entity_poly.pdbx_strand_id
1 'polypeptide(L)'
;ASAEERALLSQIIPLTLQHVVREYPHGAFCHWHSAADAPPDRPALRHPAFYGCYDWHSAVHAHWQLVRAVRRWPDAPFADVVVAHLDAHLAPAPLRAELEFALARPGFELPYGMAWVLQLAAEVRSVPAEPFGRWAAALAPLERHAAARIAAWLIRLPRPVRSGTHHQTAFAMGLAWDWARTAGDAAMLELLAHHARRFFLADQAAPLAYEPSAGDFLSPALAEADLLRRVLSRASFSEWLWAFFGDAQCDGLAEALAPVRVVDPGDGQLAHFAGLNLSRAWMLESVAGALADDDPRVAPLRAVAAEHRRIGMPEALHADYMVSHWAPSFALYLVSRRGAQPG
;
A
#
# COMPACT_ATOMS: atom_id res chain seq x y z
N ALA A 1 -11.21 7.41 15.81
CA ALA A 1 -10.49 6.13 15.94
C ALA A 1 -11.14 5.25 17.03
N SER A 2 -11.18 3.93 16.83
CA SER A 2 -11.57 2.94 17.88
C SER A 2 -10.53 2.88 19.01
N ALA A 3 -10.83 2.20 20.12
CA ALA A 3 -9.85 2.03 21.20
C ALA A 3 -8.59 1.27 20.74
N GLU A 4 -8.76 0.20 19.96
CA GLU A 4 -7.66 -0.55 19.34
C GLU A 4 -6.82 0.34 18.41
N GLU A 5 -7.47 1.12 17.55
CA GLU A 5 -6.77 2.02 16.62
C GLU A 5 -5.99 3.10 17.38
N ARG A 6 -6.54 3.67 18.46
CA ARG A 6 -5.82 4.64 19.30
C ARG A 6 -4.62 4.01 20.01
N ALA A 7 -4.76 2.78 20.51
CA ALA A 7 -3.65 2.07 21.14
C ALA A 7 -2.50 1.83 20.15
N LEU A 8 -2.82 1.37 18.93
CA LEU A 8 -1.83 1.21 17.87
C LEU A 8 -1.17 2.55 17.52
N LEU A 9 -1.95 3.62 17.28
CA LEU A 9 -1.41 4.94 16.93
C LEU A 9 -0.46 5.49 17.99
N SER A 10 -0.78 5.35 19.28
CA SER A 10 0.11 5.77 20.37
C SER A 10 1.46 5.05 20.36
N GLN A 11 1.50 3.81 19.85
CA GLN A 11 2.72 3.03 19.75
C GLN A 11 3.54 3.38 18.50
N ILE A 12 2.88 3.51 17.34
CA ILE A 12 3.59 3.58 16.04
C ILE A 12 4.00 5.01 15.67
N ILE A 13 3.23 6.03 16.05
CA ILE A 13 3.48 7.41 15.58
C ILE A 13 4.80 7.98 16.12
N PRO A 14 5.19 7.78 17.39
CA PRO A 14 6.50 8.20 17.87
C PRO A 14 7.66 7.56 17.09
N LEU A 15 7.55 6.28 16.72
CA LEU A 15 8.55 5.57 15.92
C LEU A 15 8.62 6.15 14.51
N THR A 16 7.47 6.36 13.87
CA THR A 16 7.41 6.94 12.53
C THR A 16 8.03 8.33 12.49
N LEU A 17 7.77 9.18 13.48
CA LEU A 17 8.38 10.51 13.59
C LEU A 17 9.90 10.47 13.75
N GLN A 18 10.47 9.44 14.39
CA GLN A 18 11.92 9.24 14.45
C GLN A 18 12.51 8.85 13.09
N HIS A 19 11.77 8.08 12.31
CA HIS A 19 12.22 7.60 11.00
C HIS A 19 12.14 8.70 9.95
N VAL A 20 11.03 9.43 9.79
CA VAL A 20 10.85 10.45 8.74
C VAL A 20 11.78 11.67 8.81
N VAL A 21 12.75 11.68 9.71
CA VAL A 21 13.84 12.66 9.81
C VAL A 21 15.25 12.03 9.78
N ARG A 22 15.35 10.71 9.66
CA ARG A 22 16.59 9.93 9.70
C ARG A 22 17.16 9.74 8.28
N GLU A 23 18.17 10.52 7.93
CA GLU A 23 18.71 10.51 6.56
C GLU A 23 19.35 9.17 6.11
N TYR A 24 19.88 8.36 7.05
CA TYR A 24 20.55 7.08 6.74
C TYR A 24 20.19 5.94 7.71
N PRO A 25 20.19 4.66 7.28
CA PRO A 25 20.57 4.20 5.93
C PRO A 25 19.47 4.47 4.88
N HIS A 26 19.90 4.68 3.63
CA HIS A 26 19.02 4.94 2.49
C HIS A 26 19.44 4.07 1.29
N GLY A 27 18.51 3.27 0.78
CA GLY A 27 18.58 2.55 -0.48
C GLY A 27 17.82 3.31 -1.57
N ALA A 28 18.48 3.52 -2.71
CA ALA A 28 17.85 4.11 -3.88
C ALA A 28 18.23 3.34 -5.13
N PHE A 29 17.23 3.04 -5.95
CA PHE A 29 17.45 2.57 -7.31
C PHE A 29 17.16 3.72 -8.28
N CYS A 30 18.18 4.15 -9.02
CA CYS A 30 18.05 5.22 -10.00
C CYS A 30 18.77 4.84 -11.28
N HIS A 31 18.08 5.01 -12.41
CA HIS A 31 18.72 4.97 -13.72
C HIS A 31 19.31 6.34 -14.05
N TRP A 32 20.56 6.36 -14.51
CA TRP A 32 21.24 7.56 -15.00
C TRP A 32 21.52 7.39 -16.49
N HIS A 33 21.22 8.41 -17.28
CA HIS A 33 21.48 8.41 -18.72
C HIS A 33 22.82 9.10 -19.06
N SER A 34 23.30 9.96 -18.18
CA SER A 34 24.60 10.61 -18.24
C SER A 34 25.09 10.99 -16.85
N ALA A 35 26.38 11.37 -16.73
CA ALA A 35 26.92 11.90 -15.47
C ALA A 35 26.26 13.20 -15.03
N ALA A 36 25.73 14.00 -15.97
CA ALA A 36 25.00 15.22 -15.67
C ALA A 36 23.62 14.96 -15.03
N ASP A 37 23.09 13.73 -15.16
CA ASP A 37 21.81 13.32 -14.59
C ASP A 37 21.95 12.70 -13.19
N ALA A 38 23.18 12.62 -12.67
CA ALA A 38 23.44 12.11 -11.34
C ALA A 38 22.77 13.03 -10.30
N PRO A 39 21.83 12.50 -9.48
CA PRO A 39 21.15 13.30 -8.49
C PRO A 39 22.08 13.65 -7.32
N PRO A 40 21.69 14.60 -6.45
CA PRO A 40 22.44 14.88 -5.23
C PRO A 40 22.69 13.61 -4.41
N ASP A 41 23.87 13.51 -3.79
CA ASP A 41 24.26 12.33 -2.98
C ASP A 41 23.43 12.20 -1.70
N ARG A 42 23.00 13.34 -1.12
CA ARG A 42 22.25 13.39 0.14
C ARG A 42 20.75 13.10 -0.07
N PRO A 43 20.17 12.10 0.61
CA PRO A 43 18.75 11.77 0.49
C PRO A 43 17.82 12.96 0.74
N ALA A 44 18.10 13.80 1.75
CA ALA A 44 17.26 14.96 2.06
C ALA A 44 17.32 16.08 1.01
N LEU A 45 18.40 16.15 0.22
CA LEU A 45 18.49 17.06 -0.93
C LEU A 45 17.83 16.49 -2.18
N ARG A 46 17.89 15.16 -2.32
CA ARG A 46 17.30 14.44 -3.45
C ARG A 46 15.78 14.36 -3.36
N HIS A 47 15.28 14.07 -2.17
CA HIS A 47 13.88 13.81 -1.86
C HIS A 47 13.45 14.61 -0.62
N PRO A 48 13.39 15.95 -0.73
CA PRO A 48 13.14 16.81 0.43
C PRO A 48 11.75 16.64 1.06
N ALA A 49 10.76 16.10 0.34
CA ALA A 49 9.48 15.75 0.94
C ALA A 49 9.53 14.34 1.53
N PHE A 50 10.14 13.39 0.81
CA PHE A 50 10.09 11.97 1.12
C PHE A 50 11.48 11.36 1.36
N TYR A 51 12.16 11.85 2.39
CA TYR A 51 13.35 11.21 2.98
C TYR A 51 13.03 10.69 4.40
N GLY A 52 13.99 10.02 5.04
CA GLY A 52 13.88 9.55 6.42
C GLY A 52 13.72 8.04 6.55
N CYS A 53 13.15 7.40 5.53
CA CYS A 53 13.03 5.95 5.49
C CYS A 53 14.15 5.33 4.63
N TYR A 54 14.25 4.00 4.69
CA TYR A 54 15.22 3.25 3.89
C TYR A 54 15.08 3.59 2.41
N ASP A 55 13.87 3.67 1.88
CA ASP A 55 13.62 4.11 0.50
C ASP A 55 12.53 5.18 0.44
N TRP A 56 12.37 5.74 -0.75
CA TRP A 56 11.47 6.86 -1.01
C TRP A 56 10.01 6.48 -0.77
N HIS A 57 9.56 5.33 -1.29
CA HIS A 57 8.15 4.93 -1.12
C HIS A 57 7.82 4.63 0.34
N SER A 58 8.74 4.07 1.13
CA SER A 58 8.51 3.89 2.56
C SER A 58 8.31 5.21 3.28
N ALA A 59 9.01 6.27 2.86
CA ALA A 59 8.74 7.63 3.36
C ALA A 59 7.34 8.09 2.93
N VAL A 60 6.88 7.81 1.71
CA VAL A 60 5.49 8.10 1.29
C VAL A 60 4.47 7.35 2.16
N HIS A 61 4.70 6.07 2.50
CA HIS A 61 3.81 5.31 3.38
C HIS A 61 3.78 5.90 4.79
N ALA A 62 4.94 6.30 5.31
CA ALA A 62 5.06 6.95 6.61
C ALA A 62 4.28 8.27 6.64
N HIS A 63 4.38 9.10 5.60
CA HIS A 63 3.60 10.32 5.47
C HIS A 63 2.09 10.02 5.38
N TRP A 64 1.68 8.98 4.63
CA TRP A 64 0.28 8.54 4.63
C TRP A 64 -0.19 8.12 6.03
N GLN A 65 0.64 7.38 6.79
CA GLN A 65 0.35 6.96 8.16
C GLN A 65 0.15 8.19 9.07
N LEU A 66 1.02 9.19 8.96
CA LEU A 66 0.94 10.43 9.73
C LEU A 66 -0.32 11.24 9.41
N VAL A 67 -0.63 11.47 8.12
CA VAL A 67 -1.87 12.15 7.71
C VAL A 67 -3.10 11.40 8.25
N ARG A 68 -3.10 10.07 8.13
CA ARG A 68 -4.20 9.24 8.62
C ARG A 68 -4.34 9.32 10.14
N ALA A 69 -3.23 9.35 10.89
CA ALA A 69 -3.25 9.46 12.35
C ALA A 69 -3.97 10.73 12.82
N VAL A 70 -3.58 11.90 12.31
CA VAL A 70 -4.20 13.18 12.68
C VAL A 70 -5.63 13.30 12.18
N ARG A 71 -6.00 12.63 11.08
CA ARG A 71 -7.40 12.56 10.64
C ARG A 71 -8.26 11.69 11.55
N ARG A 72 -7.71 10.58 12.03
CA ARG A 72 -8.45 9.57 12.80
C ARG A 72 -8.51 9.90 14.29
N TRP A 73 -7.55 10.67 14.80
CA TRP A 73 -7.46 11.14 16.17
C TRP A 73 -6.83 12.55 16.22
N PRO A 74 -7.61 13.60 15.86
CA PRO A 74 -7.09 14.97 15.75
C PRO A 74 -6.61 15.55 17.09
N ASP A 75 -7.21 15.14 18.21
CA ASP A 75 -6.83 15.63 19.56
C ASP A 75 -5.80 14.71 20.25
N ALA A 76 -5.04 13.93 19.49
CA ALA A 76 -4.00 13.07 20.05
C ALA A 76 -2.82 13.87 20.61
N PRO A 77 -2.09 13.37 21.62
CA PRO A 77 -0.90 14.07 22.15
C PRO A 77 0.20 14.32 21.10
N PHE A 78 0.25 13.53 20.03
CA PHE A 78 1.20 13.70 18.93
C PHE A 78 0.70 14.63 17.80
N ALA A 79 -0.54 15.12 17.86
CA ALA A 79 -1.16 15.76 16.71
C ALA A 79 -0.40 17.00 16.22
N ASP A 80 -0.05 17.91 17.14
CA ASP A 80 0.64 19.15 16.79
C ASP A 80 2.02 18.91 16.15
N VAL A 81 2.80 17.95 16.70
CA VAL A 81 4.12 17.61 16.13
C VAL A 81 3.99 16.93 14.76
N VAL A 82 2.96 16.10 14.55
CA VAL A 82 2.68 15.50 13.25
C VAL A 82 2.25 16.55 12.22
N VAL A 83 1.37 17.47 12.60
CA VAL A 83 0.93 18.57 11.72
C VAL A 83 2.13 19.45 11.32
N ALA A 84 2.99 19.82 12.28
CA ALA A 84 4.18 20.61 12.00
C ALA A 84 5.16 19.90 11.05
N HIS A 85 5.36 18.59 11.22
CA HIS A 85 6.18 17.79 10.31
C HIS A 85 5.57 17.76 8.90
N LEU A 86 4.28 17.47 8.78
CA LEU A 86 3.57 17.43 7.50
C LEU A 86 3.55 18.81 6.81
N ASP A 87 3.46 19.91 7.56
CA ASP A 87 3.56 21.27 7.01
C ASP A 87 4.91 21.56 6.36
N ALA A 88 5.99 21.06 6.95
CA ALA A 88 7.31 21.21 6.39
C ALA A 88 7.52 20.32 5.14
N HIS A 89 7.11 19.05 5.21
CA HIS A 89 7.40 18.06 4.17
C HIS A 89 6.41 18.08 3.00
N LEU A 90 5.14 18.39 3.26
CA LEU A 90 4.10 18.57 2.23
C LEU A 90 3.94 20.04 1.82
N ALA A 91 4.95 20.87 2.07
CA ALA A 91 5.00 22.23 1.54
C ALA A 91 5.18 22.23 0.01
N PRO A 92 4.79 23.32 -0.69
CA PRO A 92 4.91 23.41 -2.14
C PRO A 92 6.34 23.22 -2.67
N ALA A 93 7.36 23.67 -1.94
CA ALA A 93 8.74 23.60 -2.41
C ALA A 93 9.33 22.19 -2.39
N PRO A 94 9.26 21.42 -1.28
CA PRO A 94 9.67 20.01 -1.28
C PRO A 94 8.93 19.16 -2.31
N LEU A 95 7.59 19.28 -2.38
CA LEU A 95 6.78 18.48 -3.32
C LEU A 95 7.07 18.80 -4.79
N ARG A 96 7.41 20.06 -5.11
CA ARG A 96 7.86 20.43 -6.45
C ARG A 96 9.19 19.78 -6.80
N ALA A 97 10.13 19.66 -5.86
CA ALA A 97 11.39 18.97 -6.10
C ALA A 97 11.17 17.46 -6.35
N GLU A 98 10.25 16.80 -5.63
CA GLU A 98 9.88 15.41 -5.93
C GLU A 98 9.30 15.25 -7.34
N LEU A 99 8.44 16.19 -7.75
CA LEU A 99 7.86 16.19 -9.09
C LEU A 99 8.93 16.38 -10.18
N GLU A 100 9.83 17.33 -10.01
CA GLU A 100 10.96 17.57 -10.92
C GLU A 100 11.85 16.32 -11.03
N PHE A 101 12.13 15.67 -9.89
CA PHE A 101 12.91 14.44 -9.85
C PHE A 101 12.24 13.30 -10.64
N ALA A 102 10.93 13.10 -10.45
CA ALA A 102 10.14 12.06 -11.10
C ALA A 102 9.94 12.33 -12.60
N LEU A 103 9.72 13.58 -13.01
CA LEU A 103 9.59 13.97 -14.42
C LEU A 103 10.84 13.66 -15.23
N ALA A 104 12.03 13.83 -14.64
CA ALA A 104 13.29 13.47 -15.27
C ALA A 104 13.51 11.95 -15.39
N ARG A 105 12.69 11.11 -14.73
CA ARG A 105 12.91 9.67 -14.59
C ARG A 105 11.61 8.88 -14.82
N PRO A 106 11.26 8.55 -16.08
CA PRO A 106 9.98 7.93 -16.40
C PRO A 106 9.66 6.65 -15.61
N GLY A 107 10.66 5.84 -15.27
CA GLY A 107 10.48 4.59 -14.53
C GLY A 107 10.46 4.72 -13.00
N PHE A 108 10.67 5.91 -12.46
CA PHE A 108 10.82 6.12 -11.02
C PHE A 108 9.59 5.63 -10.25
N GLU A 109 9.82 4.72 -9.29
CA GLU A 109 8.82 4.23 -8.33
C GLU A 109 7.54 3.64 -8.96
N LEU A 110 7.64 3.15 -10.20
CA LEU A 110 6.54 2.47 -10.88
C LEU A 110 6.53 0.95 -10.61
N PRO A 111 5.36 0.36 -10.30
CA PRO A 111 4.08 1.03 -10.05
C PRO A 111 3.88 1.43 -8.57
N TYR A 112 4.69 0.88 -7.66
CA TYR A 112 4.42 0.87 -6.23
C TYR A 112 4.40 2.23 -5.55
N GLY A 113 5.52 2.97 -5.58
CA GLY A 113 5.60 4.26 -4.91
C GLY A 113 4.62 5.27 -5.51
N MET A 114 4.39 5.22 -6.82
CA MET A 114 3.35 6.03 -7.47
C MET A 114 1.94 5.68 -6.96
N ALA A 115 1.64 4.39 -6.74
CA ALA A 115 0.36 3.98 -6.17
C ALA A 115 0.19 4.44 -4.71
N TRP A 116 1.28 4.47 -3.95
CA TRP A 116 1.29 5.02 -2.59
C TRP A 116 1.17 6.55 -2.54
N VAL A 117 1.68 7.28 -3.52
CA VAL A 117 1.38 8.72 -3.68
C VAL A 117 -0.12 8.92 -3.88
N LEU A 118 -0.77 8.10 -4.71
CA LEU A 118 -2.22 8.17 -4.89
C LEU A 118 -2.96 7.83 -3.58
N GLN A 119 -2.45 6.89 -2.80
CA GLN A 119 -2.98 6.56 -1.49
C GLN A 119 -2.83 7.73 -0.48
N LEU A 120 -1.68 8.41 -0.47
CA LEU A 120 -1.47 9.64 0.30
C LEU A 120 -2.44 10.76 -0.14
N ALA A 121 -2.57 10.98 -1.45
CA ALA A 121 -3.47 11.97 -2.04
C ALA A 121 -4.94 11.71 -1.65
N ALA A 122 -5.38 10.45 -1.70
CA ALA A 122 -6.72 10.08 -1.27
C ALA A 122 -6.96 10.38 0.22
N GLU A 123 -5.94 10.22 1.06
CA GLU A 123 -6.05 10.50 2.50
C GLU A 123 -6.18 12.01 2.76
N VAL A 124 -5.33 12.86 2.18
CA VAL A 124 -5.42 14.32 2.36
C VAL A 124 -6.71 14.89 1.75
N ARG A 125 -7.20 14.34 0.64
CA ARG A 125 -8.47 14.80 0.02
C ARG A 125 -9.72 14.45 0.82
N SER A 126 -9.63 13.50 1.75
CA SER A 126 -10.81 13.02 2.49
C SER A 126 -11.40 14.05 3.45
N VAL A 127 -10.67 15.15 3.72
CA VAL A 127 -11.12 16.27 4.56
C VAL A 127 -10.75 17.58 3.85
N PRO A 128 -11.72 18.46 3.52
CA PRO A 128 -11.43 19.73 2.84
C PRO A 128 -10.89 20.83 3.78
N ALA A 129 -11.10 20.68 5.09
CA ALA A 129 -10.67 21.66 6.08
C ALA A 129 -9.15 21.65 6.28
N GLU A 130 -8.60 22.77 6.75
CA GLU A 130 -7.21 22.84 7.23
C GLU A 130 -7.01 21.88 8.41
N PRO A 131 -5.85 21.18 8.51
CA PRO A 131 -4.67 21.34 7.67
C PRO A 131 -4.65 20.54 6.35
N PHE A 132 -5.65 19.72 6.08
CA PHE A 132 -5.65 18.81 4.95
C PHE A 132 -5.76 19.53 3.59
N GLY A 133 -6.52 20.62 3.54
CA GLY A 133 -6.70 21.46 2.35
C GLY A 133 -5.39 21.94 1.74
N ARG A 134 -4.50 22.57 2.53
CA ARG A 134 -3.19 23.03 2.04
C ARG A 134 -2.28 21.89 1.58
N TRP A 135 -2.28 20.74 2.27
CA TRP A 135 -1.48 19.59 1.86
C TRP A 135 -2.00 19.00 0.55
N ALA A 136 -3.31 18.87 0.40
CA ALA A 136 -3.93 18.41 -0.84
C ALA A 136 -3.61 19.35 -2.02
N ALA A 137 -3.69 20.67 -1.81
CA ALA A 137 -3.34 21.65 -2.83
C ALA A 137 -1.86 21.56 -3.26
N ALA A 138 -0.94 21.41 -2.30
CA ALA A 138 0.48 21.29 -2.58
C ALA A 138 0.86 19.95 -3.25
N LEU A 139 0.19 18.84 -2.88
CA LEU A 139 0.42 17.50 -3.43
C LEU A 139 -0.19 17.29 -4.82
N ALA A 140 -1.21 18.07 -5.19
CA ALA A 140 -1.97 17.89 -6.42
C ALA A 140 -1.14 17.76 -7.73
N PRO A 141 -0.02 18.49 -7.93
CA PRO A 141 0.84 18.28 -9.10
C PRO A 141 1.49 16.89 -9.15
N LEU A 142 1.99 16.40 -8.01
CA LEU A 142 2.60 15.07 -7.91
C LEU A 142 1.53 13.96 -8.00
N GLU A 143 0.35 14.16 -7.41
CA GLU A 143 -0.82 13.29 -7.58
C GLU A 143 -1.18 13.09 -9.07
N ARG A 144 -1.33 14.20 -9.83
CA ARG A 144 -1.62 14.14 -11.27
C ARG A 144 -0.53 13.41 -12.04
N HIS A 145 0.74 13.62 -11.68
CA HIS A 145 1.85 12.91 -12.29
C HIS A 145 1.76 11.40 -12.00
N ALA A 146 1.57 10.99 -10.75
CA ALA A 146 1.45 9.59 -10.36
C ALA A 146 0.30 8.88 -11.10
N ALA A 147 -0.88 9.52 -11.17
CA ALA A 147 -2.03 9.01 -11.91
C ALA A 147 -1.70 8.84 -13.42
N ALA A 148 -1.13 9.87 -14.05
CA ALA A 148 -0.74 9.80 -15.45
C ALA A 148 0.32 8.72 -15.72
N ARG A 149 1.30 8.53 -14.81
CA ARG A 149 2.33 7.49 -14.94
C ARG A 149 1.75 6.09 -14.82
N ILE A 150 0.87 5.84 -13.85
CA ILE A 150 0.17 4.55 -13.70
C ILE A 150 -0.69 4.26 -14.92
N ALA A 151 -1.48 5.23 -15.39
CA ALA A 151 -2.31 5.07 -16.59
C ALA A 151 -1.46 4.71 -17.82
N ALA A 152 -0.39 5.47 -18.05
CA ALA A 152 0.52 5.24 -19.16
C ALA A 152 1.26 3.89 -19.06
N TRP A 153 1.62 3.46 -17.85
CA TRP A 153 2.23 2.15 -17.60
C TRP A 153 1.24 1.01 -17.90
N LEU A 154 0.01 1.08 -17.39
CA LEU A 154 -1.03 0.05 -17.63
C LEU A 154 -1.34 -0.12 -19.12
N ILE A 155 -1.53 0.98 -19.85
CA ILE A 155 -1.83 0.96 -21.29
C ILE A 155 -0.76 0.21 -22.08
N ARG A 156 0.51 0.32 -21.68
CA ARG A 156 1.63 -0.35 -22.36
C ARG A 156 1.92 -1.75 -21.84
N LEU A 157 1.32 -2.17 -20.72
CA LEU A 157 1.65 -3.42 -20.06
C LEU A 157 1.08 -4.60 -20.87
N PRO A 158 1.92 -5.53 -21.38
CA PRO A 158 1.44 -6.66 -22.18
C PRO A 158 0.86 -7.77 -21.31
N ARG A 159 1.36 -7.93 -20.08
CA ARG A 159 0.97 -8.94 -19.09
C ARG A 159 1.13 -8.37 -17.68
N PRO A 160 0.26 -8.73 -16.72
CA PRO A 160 0.43 -8.30 -15.33
C PRO A 160 1.68 -8.94 -14.70
N VAL A 161 2.27 -8.24 -13.75
CA VAL A 161 3.34 -8.76 -12.88
C VAL A 161 2.72 -9.33 -11.61
N ARG A 162 2.97 -10.62 -11.34
CA ARG A 162 2.43 -11.39 -10.21
C ARG A 162 3.49 -11.73 -9.14
N SER A 163 4.48 -10.86 -8.93
CA SER A 163 5.43 -11.03 -7.81
C SER A 163 4.79 -10.62 -6.49
N GLY A 164 5.29 -11.09 -5.34
CA GLY A 164 4.83 -10.63 -4.02
C GLY A 164 5.55 -9.37 -3.53
N THR A 165 6.05 -8.54 -4.46
CA THR A 165 6.92 -7.39 -4.18
C THR A 165 6.48 -6.14 -4.93
N HIS A 166 7.27 -5.06 -4.87
CA HIS A 166 6.95 -3.73 -5.40
C HIS A 166 6.38 -3.70 -6.83
N HIS A 167 6.84 -4.55 -7.75
CA HIS A 167 6.37 -4.51 -9.13
C HIS A 167 4.96 -5.11 -9.34
N GLN A 168 4.31 -5.62 -8.30
CA GLN A 168 3.03 -6.31 -8.41
C GLN A 168 1.92 -5.41 -8.98
N THR A 169 1.27 -5.90 -10.04
CA THR A 169 0.26 -5.14 -10.78
C THR A 169 -1.06 -4.99 -10.04
N ALA A 170 -1.57 -6.08 -9.45
CA ALA A 170 -2.89 -6.08 -8.83
C ALA A 170 -2.97 -5.14 -7.60
N PHE A 171 -1.97 -5.18 -6.71
CA PHE A 171 -1.91 -4.28 -5.54
C PHE A 171 -1.84 -2.81 -5.94
N ALA A 172 -0.96 -2.44 -6.87
CA ALA A 172 -0.86 -1.05 -7.33
C ALA A 172 -2.17 -0.55 -7.96
N MET A 173 -2.85 -1.39 -8.74
CA MET A 173 -4.16 -1.07 -9.30
C MET A 173 -5.24 -0.94 -8.21
N GLY A 174 -5.19 -1.74 -7.14
CA GLY A 174 -6.11 -1.64 -6.01
C GLY A 174 -5.99 -0.30 -5.27
N LEU A 175 -4.76 0.16 -5.00
CA LEU A 175 -4.53 1.47 -4.40
C LEU A 175 -4.98 2.61 -5.33
N ALA A 176 -4.66 2.51 -6.63
CA ALA A 176 -5.10 3.48 -7.63
C ALA A 176 -6.63 3.53 -7.76
N TRP A 177 -7.32 2.39 -7.61
CA TRP A 177 -8.78 2.33 -7.61
C TRP A 177 -9.38 3.11 -6.44
N ASP A 178 -8.86 2.88 -5.23
CA ASP A 178 -9.34 3.53 -4.02
C ASP A 178 -9.10 5.06 -4.07
N TRP A 179 -7.98 5.48 -4.67
CA TRP A 179 -7.75 6.88 -5.01
C TRP A 179 -8.76 7.40 -6.03
N ALA A 180 -8.95 6.72 -7.16
CA ALA A 180 -9.82 7.19 -8.24
C ALA A 180 -11.27 7.38 -7.76
N ARG A 181 -11.77 6.48 -6.89
CA ARG A 181 -13.06 6.66 -6.21
C ARG A 181 -13.10 7.93 -5.36
N THR A 182 -12.05 8.17 -4.57
CA THR A 182 -11.95 9.34 -3.68
C THR A 182 -11.80 10.64 -4.47
N ALA A 183 -11.10 10.60 -5.60
CA ALA A 183 -10.88 11.74 -6.49
C ALA A 183 -12.09 12.04 -7.39
N GLY A 184 -12.99 11.08 -7.59
CA GLY A 184 -14.07 11.17 -8.58
C GLY A 184 -13.58 11.00 -10.02
N ASP A 185 -12.46 10.31 -10.23
CA ASP A 185 -11.85 10.09 -11.54
C ASP A 185 -12.46 8.88 -12.25
N ALA A 186 -13.58 9.11 -12.93
CA ALA A 186 -14.30 8.07 -13.67
C ALA A 186 -13.45 7.44 -14.79
N ALA A 187 -12.62 8.23 -15.47
CA ALA A 187 -11.78 7.74 -16.56
C ALA A 187 -10.70 6.77 -16.05
N MET A 188 -10.08 7.07 -14.89
CA MET A 188 -9.16 6.14 -14.25
C MET A 188 -9.87 4.87 -13.79
N LEU A 189 -11.08 4.95 -13.23
CA LEU A 189 -11.85 3.77 -12.82
C LEU A 189 -12.17 2.86 -14.02
N GLU A 190 -12.58 3.43 -15.15
CA GLU A 190 -12.80 2.68 -16.39
C GLU A 190 -11.52 2.00 -16.90
N LEU A 191 -10.39 2.74 -16.89
CA LEU A 191 -9.09 2.21 -17.31
C LEU A 191 -8.64 1.04 -16.43
N LEU A 192 -8.77 1.18 -15.10
CA LEU A 192 -8.42 0.15 -14.13
C LEU A 192 -9.34 -1.06 -14.26
N ALA A 193 -10.66 -0.86 -14.41
CA ALA A 193 -11.63 -1.93 -14.60
C ALA A 193 -11.36 -2.72 -15.89
N HIS A 194 -11.04 -2.02 -16.98
CA HIS A 194 -10.65 -2.64 -18.25
C HIS A 194 -9.43 -3.55 -18.08
N HIS A 195 -8.34 -3.02 -17.50
CA HIS A 195 -7.10 -3.79 -17.33
C HIS A 195 -7.25 -4.92 -16.32
N ALA A 196 -8.01 -4.72 -15.24
CA ALA A 196 -8.26 -5.76 -14.26
C ALA A 196 -8.97 -6.95 -14.91
N ARG A 197 -10.01 -6.70 -15.71
CA ARG A 197 -10.71 -7.76 -16.45
C ARG A 197 -9.81 -8.41 -17.50
N ARG A 198 -9.07 -7.61 -18.28
CA ARG A 198 -8.15 -8.11 -19.32
C ARG A 198 -7.07 -9.02 -18.74
N PHE A 199 -6.56 -8.70 -17.55
CA PHE A 199 -5.41 -9.40 -16.97
C PHE A 199 -5.79 -10.61 -16.12
N PHE A 200 -6.93 -10.55 -15.42
CA PHE A 200 -7.22 -11.45 -14.31
C PHE A 200 -8.57 -12.17 -14.43
N LEU A 201 -9.51 -11.73 -15.29
CA LEU A 201 -10.85 -12.34 -15.34
C LEU A 201 -10.84 -13.80 -15.79
N ALA A 202 -9.87 -14.17 -16.62
CA ALA A 202 -9.73 -15.54 -17.13
C ALA A 202 -8.86 -16.44 -16.24
N ASP A 203 -8.25 -15.89 -15.17
CA ASP A 203 -7.40 -16.66 -14.28
C ASP A 203 -8.26 -17.61 -13.43
N GLN A 204 -7.76 -18.83 -13.26
CA GLN A 204 -8.42 -19.93 -12.52
C GLN A 204 -7.34 -20.75 -11.83
N ALA A 205 -7.72 -21.49 -10.78
CA ALA A 205 -6.83 -22.37 -10.02
C ALA A 205 -5.48 -21.71 -9.65
N ALA A 206 -5.55 -20.58 -8.94
CA ALA A 206 -4.40 -19.79 -8.52
C ALA A 206 -3.34 -20.68 -7.86
N PRO A 207 -2.06 -20.56 -8.25
CA PRO A 207 -1.00 -21.45 -7.80
C PRO A 207 -0.47 -21.06 -6.42
N LEU A 208 -1.31 -21.19 -5.38
CA LEU A 208 -0.97 -20.82 -4.00
C LEU A 208 0.30 -21.52 -3.48
N ALA A 209 0.60 -22.72 -4.01
CA ALA A 209 1.82 -23.46 -3.67
C ALA A 209 3.14 -22.72 -4.03
N TYR A 210 3.08 -21.68 -4.86
CA TYR A 210 4.26 -20.88 -5.25
C TYR A 210 4.43 -19.60 -4.42
N GLU A 211 3.49 -19.29 -3.53
CA GLU A 211 3.61 -18.16 -2.62
C GLU A 211 3.60 -18.61 -1.14
N PRO A 212 4.43 -18.00 -0.28
CA PRO A 212 5.28 -16.85 -0.56
C PRO A 212 6.70 -17.22 -1.03
N SER A 213 7.28 -16.36 -1.86
CA SER A 213 8.73 -16.25 -2.04
C SER A 213 9.38 -15.56 -0.83
N ALA A 214 10.67 -15.82 -0.59
CA ALA A 214 11.36 -15.37 0.63
C ALA A 214 11.37 -13.85 0.86
N GLY A 215 11.23 -13.05 -0.20
CA GLY A 215 11.20 -11.59 -0.13
C GLY A 215 9.80 -11.00 -0.33
N ASP A 216 8.72 -11.78 -0.21
CA ASP A 216 7.37 -11.27 -0.43
C ASP A 216 6.86 -10.48 0.78
N PHE A 217 6.25 -9.31 0.51
CA PHE A 217 5.43 -8.56 1.47
C PHE A 217 3.97 -8.40 0.98
N LEU A 218 3.65 -8.96 -0.19
CA LEU A 218 2.31 -9.02 -0.78
C LEU A 218 2.03 -10.45 -1.27
N SER A 219 0.77 -10.85 -1.23
CA SER A 219 0.32 -12.09 -1.87
C SER A 219 -0.10 -11.83 -3.32
N PRO A 220 0.47 -12.52 -4.33
CA PRO A 220 0.00 -12.44 -5.71
C PRO A 220 -1.47 -12.79 -5.88
N ALA A 221 -1.93 -13.92 -5.33
CA ALA A 221 -3.30 -14.37 -5.54
C ALA A 221 -4.31 -13.51 -4.77
N LEU A 222 -4.01 -13.15 -3.52
CA LEU A 222 -4.94 -12.33 -2.73
C LEU A 222 -5.03 -10.90 -3.24
N ALA A 223 -3.95 -10.32 -3.77
CA ALA A 223 -4.02 -8.99 -4.38
C ALA A 223 -4.89 -8.97 -5.64
N GLU A 224 -4.87 -10.04 -6.42
CA GLU A 224 -5.75 -10.22 -7.58
C GLU A 224 -7.22 -10.31 -7.16
N ALA A 225 -7.53 -11.17 -6.19
CA ALA A 225 -8.89 -11.28 -5.64
C ALA A 225 -9.36 -9.96 -5.01
N ASP A 226 -8.48 -9.27 -4.28
CA ASP A 226 -8.75 -7.96 -3.67
C ASP A 226 -9.01 -6.88 -4.73
N LEU A 227 -8.32 -6.91 -5.88
CA LEU A 227 -8.62 -6.02 -7.01
C LEU A 227 -9.96 -6.37 -7.65
N LEU A 228 -10.21 -7.65 -7.97
CA LEU A 228 -11.42 -8.03 -8.71
C LEU A 228 -12.70 -7.85 -7.91
N ARG A 229 -12.69 -7.96 -6.57
CA ARG A 229 -13.86 -7.59 -5.76
C ARG A 229 -14.26 -6.11 -5.87
N ARG A 230 -13.35 -5.23 -6.27
CA ARG A 230 -13.64 -3.81 -6.51
C ARG A 230 -14.30 -3.59 -7.87
N VAL A 231 -13.99 -4.47 -8.84
CA VAL A 231 -14.32 -4.30 -10.27
C VAL A 231 -15.57 -5.06 -10.68
N LEU A 232 -15.84 -6.19 -10.05
CA LEU A 232 -16.94 -7.09 -10.36
C LEU A 232 -18.14 -6.85 -9.45
N SER A 233 -19.34 -7.19 -9.93
CA SER A 233 -20.52 -7.27 -9.08
C SER A 233 -20.32 -8.37 -8.02
N ARG A 234 -21.04 -8.28 -6.89
CA ARG A 234 -21.00 -9.32 -5.84
C ARG A 234 -21.22 -10.73 -6.38
N ALA A 235 -22.21 -10.91 -7.24
CA ALA A 235 -22.53 -12.21 -7.84
C ALA A 235 -21.38 -12.71 -8.73
N SER A 236 -20.94 -11.88 -9.68
CA SER A 236 -19.84 -12.26 -10.60
C SER A 236 -18.52 -12.48 -9.87
N PHE A 237 -18.24 -11.72 -8.81
CA PHE A 237 -17.06 -11.93 -7.98
C PHE A 237 -17.13 -13.25 -7.23
N SER A 238 -18.28 -13.58 -6.64
CA SER A 238 -18.49 -14.84 -5.92
C SER A 238 -18.24 -16.06 -6.81
N GLU A 239 -18.78 -16.04 -8.04
CA GLU A 239 -18.58 -17.08 -9.06
C GLU A 239 -17.11 -17.14 -9.51
N TRP A 240 -16.50 -16.00 -9.84
CA TRP A 240 -15.09 -15.94 -10.24
C TRP A 240 -14.16 -16.46 -9.14
N LEU A 241 -14.38 -16.06 -7.88
CA LEU A 241 -13.58 -16.47 -6.73
C LEU A 241 -13.62 -17.99 -6.52
N TRP A 242 -14.76 -18.62 -6.83
CA TRP A 242 -14.90 -20.07 -6.75
C TRP A 242 -13.97 -20.77 -7.75
N ALA A 243 -13.96 -20.33 -9.00
CA ALA A 243 -13.05 -20.86 -10.02
C ALA A 243 -11.58 -20.49 -9.76
N PHE A 244 -11.33 -19.33 -9.14
CA PHE A 244 -9.99 -18.82 -8.90
C PHE A 244 -9.25 -19.63 -7.84
N PHE A 245 -9.84 -19.91 -6.68
CA PHE A 245 -9.22 -20.84 -5.73
C PHE A 245 -9.44 -22.31 -6.13
N GLY A 246 -10.52 -22.63 -6.84
CA GLY A 246 -10.83 -23.99 -7.26
C GLY A 246 -11.31 -24.88 -6.12
N ASP A 247 -11.97 -25.99 -6.47
CA ASP A 247 -12.71 -26.85 -5.53
C ASP A 247 -11.84 -27.45 -4.42
N ALA A 248 -10.55 -27.72 -4.70
CA ALA A 248 -9.63 -28.33 -3.73
C ALA A 248 -9.10 -27.35 -2.68
N GLN A 249 -9.20 -26.03 -2.90
CA GLN A 249 -8.59 -25.03 -2.03
C GLN A 249 -9.55 -24.50 -0.96
N CYS A 250 -10.87 -24.73 -1.02
CA CYS A 250 -11.77 -24.28 0.05
C CYS A 250 -11.50 -25.01 1.38
N ASP A 251 -11.28 -26.32 1.35
CA ASP A 251 -10.95 -27.11 2.56
C ASP A 251 -9.46 -26.99 2.94
N GLY A 252 -8.59 -26.74 1.95
CA GLY A 252 -7.13 -26.59 2.14
C GLY A 252 -6.64 -25.15 2.29
N LEU A 253 -7.52 -24.14 2.31
CA LEU A 253 -7.14 -22.72 2.22
C LEU A 253 -6.22 -22.30 3.36
N ALA A 254 -6.51 -22.79 4.56
CA ALA A 254 -5.74 -22.48 5.77
C ALA A 254 -4.30 -23.01 5.69
N GLU A 255 -4.10 -24.16 5.06
CA GLU A 255 -2.76 -24.72 4.82
C GLU A 255 -2.05 -23.98 3.69
N ALA A 256 -2.75 -23.74 2.57
CA ALA A 256 -2.19 -23.05 1.41
C ALA A 256 -1.80 -21.59 1.69
N LEU A 257 -2.51 -20.92 2.60
CA LEU A 257 -2.24 -19.54 3.03
C LEU A 257 -1.79 -19.49 4.49
N ALA A 258 -1.05 -20.48 4.97
CA ALA A 258 -0.54 -20.45 6.33
C ALA A 258 0.28 -19.17 6.60
N PRO A 259 0.19 -18.57 7.81
CA PRO A 259 1.03 -17.44 8.18
C PRO A 259 2.51 -17.79 8.13
N VAL A 260 3.30 -16.79 7.75
CA VAL A 260 4.76 -16.88 7.77
C VAL A 260 5.32 -16.29 9.07
N ARG A 261 6.62 -16.50 9.31
CA ARG A 261 7.35 -15.91 10.44
C ARG A 261 8.57 -15.17 9.91
N VAL A 262 8.85 -14.00 10.48
CA VAL A 262 10.08 -13.27 10.17
C VAL A 262 11.27 -14.06 10.72
N VAL A 263 12.17 -14.49 9.83
CA VAL A 263 13.36 -15.28 10.18
C VAL A 263 14.51 -14.37 10.61
N ASP A 264 14.78 -13.32 9.84
CA ASP A 264 15.81 -12.32 10.13
C ASP A 264 15.20 -10.91 9.98
N PRO A 265 14.86 -10.23 11.08
CA PRO A 265 14.28 -8.89 11.03
C PRO A 265 15.30 -7.80 10.64
N GLY A 266 16.60 -8.10 10.58
CA GLY A 266 17.66 -7.16 10.18
C GLY A 266 18.03 -7.23 8.69
N ASP A 267 17.56 -8.25 7.98
CA ASP A 267 17.75 -8.37 6.53
C ASP A 267 16.62 -7.66 5.77
N GLY A 268 16.99 -6.82 4.79
CA GLY A 268 16.03 -5.98 4.08
C GLY A 268 15.02 -6.71 3.20
N GLN A 269 15.24 -7.98 2.88
CA GLN A 269 14.27 -8.80 2.15
C GLN A 269 13.54 -9.77 3.08
N LEU A 270 14.25 -10.43 4.01
CA LEU A 270 13.62 -11.40 4.91
C LEU A 270 12.72 -10.73 5.97
N ALA A 271 12.92 -9.43 6.23
CA ALA A 271 12.01 -8.61 7.04
C ALA A 271 10.63 -8.41 6.38
N HIS A 272 10.47 -8.64 5.08
CA HIS A 272 9.21 -8.42 4.34
C HIS A 272 8.03 -9.23 4.85
N PHE A 273 8.27 -10.38 5.48
CA PHE A 273 7.22 -11.18 6.12
C PHE A 273 6.46 -10.42 7.22
N ALA A 274 7.08 -9.39 7.82
CA ALA A 274 6.42 -8.49 8.76
C ALA A 274 5.23 -7.75 8.14
N GLY A 275 5.32 -7.41 6.83
CA GLY A 275 4.21 -6.83 6.07
C GLY A 275 3.33 -7.89 5.40
N LEU A 276 3.88 -9.05 5.01
CA LEU A 276 3.13 -10.07 4.27
C LEU A 276 1.89 -10.53 5.04
N ASN A 277 2.05 -10.95 6.30
CA ASN A 277 0.93 -11.42 7.10
C ASN A 277 -0.17 -10.34 7.20
N LEU A 278 0.20 -9.08 7.41
CA LEU A 278 -0.77 -7.99 7.48
C LEU A 278 -1.49 -7.77 6.14
N SER A 279 -0.75 -7.84 5.02
CA SER A 279 -1.32 -7.72 3.69
C SER A 279 -2.32 -8.81 3.36
N ARG A 280 -1.96 -10.06 3.67
CA ARG A 280 -2.86 -11.20 3.55
C ARG A 280 -4.10 -11.01 4.42
N ALA A 281 -3.94 -10.58 5.68
CA ALA A 281 -5.04 -10.35 6.59
C ALA A 281 -6.07 -9.36 6.03
N TRP A 282 -5.66 -8.16 5.59
CA TRP A 282 -6.65 -7.18 5.09
C TRP A 282 -7.28 -7.62 3.76
N MET A 283 -6.52 -8.28 2.89
CA MET A 283 -7.04 -8.77 1.60
C MET A 283 -8.08 -9.87 1.84
N LEU A 284 -7.80 -10.82 2.73
CA LEU A 284 -8.74 -11.86 3.13
C LEU A 284 -9.99 -11.28 3.81
N GLU A 285 -9.84 -10.32 4.72
CA GLU A 285 -10.99 -9.62 5.33
C GLU A 285 -11.87 -8.95 4.27
N SER A 286 -11.23 -8.33 3.26
CA SER A 286 -11.94 -7.61 2.21
C SER A 286 -12.58 -8.53 1.17
N VAL A 287 -11.92 -9.62 0.81
CA VAL A 287 -12.47 -10.68 -0.05
C VAL A 287 -13.68 -11.33 0.63
N ALA A 288 -13.57 -11.68 1.92
CA ALA A 288 -14.70 -12.21 2.68
C ALA A 288 -15.87 -11.21 2.76
N GLY A 289 -15.59 -9.91 2.94
CA GLY A 289 -16.61 -8.86 2.96
C GLY A 289 -17.33 -8.62 1.62
N ALA A 290 -16.73 -9.07 0.52
CA ALA A 290 -17.33 -8.99 -0.81
C ALA A 290 -18.27 -10.17 -1.13
N LEU A 291 -18.34 -11.20 -0.29
CA LEU A 291 -19.25 -12.33 -0.42
C LEU A 291 -20.55 -12.10 0.38
N ALA A 292 -21.61 -12.84 0.05
CA ALA A 292 -22.83 -12.83 0.87
C ALA A 292 -22.53 -13.37 2.27
N ASP A 293 -23.23 -12.89 3.30
CA ASP A 293 -22.93 -13.25 4.69
C ASP A 293 -23.12 -14.75 5.00
N ASP A 294 -23.96 -15.43 4.22
CA ASP A 294 -24.24 -16.87 4.30
C ASP A 294 -23.37 -17.72 3.35
N ASP A 295 -22.45 -17.11 2.60
CA ASP A 295 -21.53 -17.84 1.72
C ASP A 295 -20.58 -18.72 2.57
N PRO A 296 -20.47 -20.03 2.29
CA PRO A 296 -19.72 -20.96 3.12
C PRO A 296 -18.23 -20.63 3.21
N ARG A 297 -17.67 -19.84 2.28
CA ARG A 297 -16.26 -19.45 2.27
C ARG A 297 -15.95 -18.31 3.25
N VAL A 298 -16.96 -17.55 3.70
CA VAL A 298 -16.76 -16.37 4.56
C VAL A 298 -16.11 -16.73 5.89
N ALA A 299 -16.60 -17.78 6.56
CA ALA A 299 -16.06 -18.17 7.86
C ALA A 299 -14.60 -18.66 7.78
N PRO A 300 -14.22 -19.57 6.84
CA PRO A 300 -12.82 -19.93 6.61
C PRO A 300 -11.93 -18.73 6.28
N LEU A 301 -12.32 -17.87 5.35
CA LEU A 301 -11.53 -16.69 4.95
C LEU A 301 -11.26 -15.76 6.14
N ARG A 302 -12.28 -15.50 6.96
CA ARG A 302 -12.13 -14.68 8.18
C ARG A 302 -11.25 -15.34 9.22
N ALA A 303 -11.30 -16.68 9.36
CA ALA A 303 -10.44 -17.41 10.28
C ALA A 303 -8.96 -17.31 9.88
N VAL A 304 -8.64 -17.51 8.60
CA VAL A 304 -7.27 -17.35 8.07
C VAL A 304 -6.79 -15.90 8.21
N ALA A 305 -7.66 -14.92 7.93
CA ALA A 305 -7.33 -13.51 8.13
C ALA A 305 -7.00 -13.17 9.59
N ALA A 306 -7.79 -13.69 10.53
CA ALA A 306 -7.59 -13.48 11.96
C ALA A 306 -6.24 -14.08 12.43
N GLU A 307 -5.87 -15.25 11.91
CA GLU A 307 -4.61 -15.89 12.25
C GLU A 307 -3.40 -15.12 11.70
N HIS A 308 -3.46 -14.64 10.45
CA HIS A 308 -2.46 -13.73 9.90
C HIS A 308 -2.33 -12.44 10.71
N ARG A 309 -3.45 -11.83 11.13
CA ARG A 309 -3.44 -10.65 11.99
C ARG A 309 -2.77 -10.94 13.33
N ARG A 310 -3.08 -12.09 13.95
CA ARG A 310 -2.54 -12.52 15.24
C ARG A 310 -1.02 -12.70 15.19
N ILE A 311 -0.49 -13.32 14.13
CA ILE A 311 0.94 -13.54 13.93
C ILE A 311 1.67 -12.28 13.46
N GLY A 312 1.09 -11.55 12.50
CA GLY A 312 1.74 -10.43 11.84
C GLY A 312 1.80 -9.16 12.67
N MET A 313 0.83 -8.90 13.55
CA MET A 313 0.80 -7.63 14.30
C MET A 313 2.02 -7.45 15.21
N PRO A 314 2.46 -8.44 16.02
CA PRO A 314 3.71 -8.30 16.78
C PRO A 314 4.95 -8.15 15.90
N GLU A 315 5.01 -8.87 14.76
CA GLU A 315 6.17 -8.82 13.85
C GLU A 315 6.30 -7.46 13.16
N ALA A 316 5.20 -6.83 12.74
CA ALA A 316 5.20 -5.49 12.14
C ALA A 316 5.60 -4.37 13.11
N LEU A 317 5.58 -4.65 14.41
CA LEU A 317 5.96 -3.73 15.48
C LEU A 317 7.34 -4.05 16.06
N HIS A 318 8.11 -4.91 15.38
CA HIS A 318 9.48 -5.21 15.74
C HIS A 318 10.36 -3.95 15.68
N ALA A 319 11.30 -3.84 16.62
CA ALA A 319 12.11 -2.63 16.80
C ALA A 319 13.21 -2.44 15.73
N ASP A 320 13.59 -3.51 15.03
CA ASP A 320 14.61 -3.43 13.97
C ASP A 320 14.22 -2.40 12.91
N TYR A 321 15.20 -1.64 12.41
CA TYR A 321 14.96 -0.63 11.40
C TYR A 321 14.42 -1.21 10.10
N MET A 322 14.87 -2.40 9.67
CA MET A 322 14.41 -3.02 8.42
C MET A 322 12.93 -3.44 8.46
N VAL A 323 12.31 -3.43 9.65
CA VAL A 323 10.87 -3.60 9.84
C VAL A 323 10.18 -2.27 10.17
N SER A 324 10.65 -1.58 11.21
CA SER A 324 9.94 -0.46 11.83
C SER A 324 9.79 0.78 10.93
N HIS A 325 10.61 0.92 9.89
CA HIS A 325 10.52 2.08 8.98
C HIS A 325 9.31 2.06 8.03
N TRP A 326 8.66 0.90 7.84
CA TRP A 326 7.56 0.75 6.87
C TRP A 326 6.41 -0.13 7.37
N ALA A 327 6.68 -1.27 8.03
CA ALA A 327 5.65 -2.24 8.41
C ALA A 327 4.54 -1.69 9.32
N PRO A 328 4.80 -0.72 10.23
CA PRO A 328 3.73 -0.09 10.99
C PRO A 328 2.65 0.60 10.14
N SER A 329 2.98 1.06 8.92
CA SER A 329 1.99 1.59 7.98
C SER A 329 1.01 0.51 7.53
N PHE A 330 1.47 -0.72 7.31
CA PHE A 330 0.63 -1.87 6.97
C PHE A 330 -0.27 -2.26 8.16
N ALA A 331 0.24 -2.16 9.39
CA ALA A 331 -0.55 -2.40 10.60
C ALA A 331 -1.71 -1.40 10.71
N LEU A 332 -1.42 -0.11 10.48
CA LEU A 332 -2.47 0.91 10.45
C LEU A 332 -3.45 0.68 9.29
N TYR A 333 -2.97 0.27 8.12
CA TYR A 333 -3.82 -0.05 6.95
C TYR A 333 -4.87 -1.11 7.31
N LEU A 334 -4.44 -2.22 7.93
CA LEU A 334 -5.31 -3.28 8.42
C LEU A 334 -6.29 -2.78 9.50
N VAL A 335 -5.78 -2.22 10.60
CA VAL A 335 -6.61 -1.87 11.78
C VAL A 335 -7.63 -0.79 11.46
N SER A 336 -7.26 0.17 10.62
CA SER A 336 -8.15 1.24 10.21
C SER A 336 -9.05 0.86 9.01
N ARG A 337 -8.97 -0.40 8.56
CA ARG A 337 -9.72 -0.98 7.44
C ARG A 337 -9.62 -0.14 6.16
N ARG A 338 -8.41 0.36 5.85
CA ARG A 338 -8.17 1.09 4.61
C ARG A 338 -8.37 0.13 3.42
N GLY A 339 -9.05 0.59 2.37
CA GLY A 339 -9.36 -0.21 1.18
C GLY A 339 -10.47 -1.25 1.34
N ALA A 340 -11.03 -1.45 2.54
CA ALA A 340 -12.12 -2.41 2.79
C ALA A 340 -13.52 -1.90 2.39
N GLN A 341 -13.63 -0.80 1.64
CA GLN A 341 -14.93 -0.28 1.22
C GLN A 341 -15.56 -1.24 0.18
N PRO A 342 -16.87 -1.56 0.30
CA PRO A 342 -17.58 -2.30 -0.72
C PRO A 342 -17.48 -1.59 -2.07
N GLY A 343 -17.35 -2.36 -3.15
CA GLY A 343 -17.45 -1.88 -4.55
C GLY A 343 -18.71 -1.06 -4.74
#